data_AF-A0A4S1DZ17-F1
#
_entry.id   AF-A0A4S1DZ17-F1
#
_cell.length_a   1.000
_cell.length_b   1.000
_cell.length_c   1.000
_cell.angle_alpha   90.00
_cell.angle_beta   90.00
_cell.angle_gamma   90.00
#
_symmetry.space_group_name_H-M   'P 1'
#
loop_
_entity.id
_entity.type
_entity.pdbx_description
1 polymer ?
#
loop_
_entity_poly.entity_id
_entity_poly.type
_entity_poly.pdbx_seq_one_letter_code
_entity_poly.pdbx_strand_id
1 'polypeptide(L)' 'MTVNGKRAELSLKRKLAVSNWDSTKNRLKGLSHEVSIINSYLNQVYLKLFECHQQLQQENKLISAVCFFLN' A
#
# COMPACT_ATOMS: atom_id res chain seq x y z
N MET A 1 -5.63 -3.64 2.23
CA MET A 1 -4.74 -4.30 3.21
C MET A 1 -5.62 -4.92 4.29
N THR A 2 -5.43 -6.19 4.59
CA THR A 2 -6.23 -6.89 5.61
C THR A 2 -5.35 -7.03 6.85
N VAL A 3 -5.72 -6.38 7.93
CA VAL A 3 -5.03 -6.50 9.23
C VAL A 3 -5.97 -7.30 10.13
N ASN A 4 -5.52 -8.46 10.61
CA ASN A 4 -6.30 -9.36 11.49
C ASN A 4 -7.70 -9.71 10.95
N GLY A 5 -7.80 -10.04 9.66
CA GLY A 5 -9.08 -10.40 9.02
C GLY A 5 -10.04 -9.23 8.77
N LYS A 6 -9.71 -8.01 9.19
CA LYS A 6 -10.47 -6.79 8.89
C LYS A 6 -9.83 -6.03 7.75
N ARG A 7 -10.63 -5.70 6.73
CA ARG A 7 -10.20 -4.88 5.60
C ARG A 7 -9.98 -3.45 6.09
N ALA A 8 -8.74 -2.98 6.04
CA ALA A 8 -8.42 -1.58 6.28
C ALA A 8 -8.55 -0.82 4.95
N GLU A 9 -9.38 0.21 4.96
CA GLU A 9 -9.54 1.17 3.86
C GLU A 9 -8.76 2.44 4.20
N LEU A 10 -7.86 2.85 3.30
CA LEU A 10 -7.07 4.06 3.45
C LEU A 10 -7.58 5.13 2.49
N SER A 11 -8.22 6.15 3.04
CA SER A 11 -8.68 7.32 2.28
C SER A 11 -7.58 8.37 2.17
N LEU A 12 -7.12 8.67 0.95
CA LEU A 12 -6.08 9.67 0.67
C LEU A 12 -6.58 11.12 0.74
N LYS A 13 -7.86 11.35 1.10
CA LYS A 13 -8.51 12.66 1.30
C LYS A 13 -8.35 13.68 0.16
N ARG A 14 -8.02 13.25 -1.07
CA ARG A 14 -8.01 14.10 -2.27
C ARG A 14 -9.26 13.84 -3.11
N LYS A 15 -9.95 14.91 -3.51
CA LYS A 15 -11.09 14.87 -4.43
C LYS A 15 -10.56 14.89 -5.85
N LEU A 16 -10.84 13.85 -6.63
CA LEU A 16 -10.44 13.71 -8.02
C LEU A 16 -11.68 13.45 -8.87
N ALA A 17 -11.72 14.02 -10.09
CA ALA A 17 -12.78 13.70 -11.04
C ALA A 17 -12.66 12.22 -11.46
N VAL A 18 -13.70 11.43 -11.19
CA VAL A 18 -13.75 9.97 -11.47
C VAL A 18 -13.48 9.66 -12.95
N SER A 19 -13.85 10.57 -13.85
CA SER A 19 -13.63 10.45 -15.30
C SER A 19 -12.15 10.26 -15.69
N ASN A 20 -11.23 10.77 -14.88
CA ASN A 20 -9.80 10.75 -15.18
C ASN A 20 -9.10 9.54 -14.55
N TRP A 21 -9.81 8.66 -13.85
CA TRP A 21 -9.24 7.48 -13.20
C TRP A 21 -9.14 6.29 -14.17
N ASP A 22 -8.01 5.58 -14.13
CA ASP A 22 -7.81 4.27 -14.73
C ASP A 22 -7.93 3.21 -13.63
N SER A 23 -9.08 2.56 -13.54
CA SER A 23 -9.35 1.50 -12.55
C SER A 23 -8.48 0.26 -12.75
N THR A 24 -8.07 -0.01 -13.99
CA THR A 24 -7.22 -1.16 -14.31
C THR A 24 -5.78 -0.91 -13.88
N LYS A 25 -5.30 0.33 -14.03
CA LYS A 25 -3.93 0.73 -13.69
C LYS A 25 -3.80 1.41 -12.33
N ASN A 26 -4.90 1.57 -11.60
CA ASN A 26 -5.00 2.28 -10.32
C ASN A 26 -4.27 3.63 -10.30
N ARG A 27 -4.46 4.45 -11.35
CA ARG A 27 -3.80 5.75 -11.50
C ARG A 27 -4.61 6.72 -12.35
N LEU A 28 -4.26 8.01 -12.35
CA LEU A 28 -4.88 8.98 -13.25
C LEU A 28 -4.38 8.82 -14.69
N LYS A 29 -5.30 8.98 -15.65
CA LYS A 29 -5.06 9.05 -17.10
C LYS A 29 -4.60 10.46 -17.50
N GLY A 30 -3.84 10.55 -18.58
CA GLY A 30 -3.38 11.80 -19.17
C GLY A 30 -1.90 12.10 -18.90
N LEU A 31 -1.45 13.23 -19.42
CA LEU A 31 -0.04 13.65 -19.44
C LEU A 31 0.17 15.03 -18.80
N SER A 32 -0.85 15.60 -18.14
CA SER A 32 -0.71 16.90 -17.50
C SER A 32 0.24 16.85 -16.31
N HIS A 33 0.85 17.99 -15.98
CA HIS A 33 1.73 18.12 -14.82
C HIS A 33 1.02 17.73 -13.52
N GLU A 34 -0.25 18.10 -13.38
CA GLU A 34 -1.09 17.73 -12.23
C GLU A 34 -1.28 16.21 -12.11
N VAL A 35 -1.55 15.52 -13.23
CA VAL A 35 -1.65 14.05 -13.26
C VAL A 35 -0.33 13.41 -12.84
N SER A 36 0.80 13.95 -13.28
CA SER A 36 2.14 13.47 -12.90
C SER A 36 2.39 13.61 -11.39
N ILE A 37 2.06 14.77 -10.80
CA ILE A 37 2.19 15.01 -9.36
C ILE A 37 1.36 14.00 -8.56
N ILE A 38 0.11 13.79 -8.95
CA ILE A 38 -0.80 12.89 -8.23
C ILE A 38 -0.33 11.44 -8.35
N ASN A 39 0.04 10.99 -9.56
CA ASN A 39 0.55 9.63 -9.75
C ASN A 39 1.87 9.40 -8.99
N SER A 40 2.73 10.42 -8.91
CA SER A 40 3.96 10.36 -8.10
C SER A 40 3.65 10.20 -6.61
N TYR A 41 2.65 10.94 -6.10
CA TYR A 41 2.19 10.80 -4.72
C TYR A 41 1.60 9.40 -4.45
N LEU A 42 0.80 8.86 -5.37
CA LEU A 42 0.26 7.50 -5.24
C LEU A 42 1.38 6.45 -5.16
N ASN A 43 2.43 6.59 -5.99
CA ASN A 43 3.60 5.74 -5.92
C ASN A 43 4.32 5.84 -4.57
N GLN A 44 4.52 7.05 -4.04
CA GLN A 44 5.15 7.22 -2.73
C GLN A 44 4.35 6.56 -1.60
N VAL A 45 3.02 6.67 -1.62
CA VAL A 45 2.17 5.98 -0.65
C VAL A 45 2.30 4.47 -0.82
N TYR A 46 2.25 3.96 -2.05
CA TYR A 46 2.41 2.53 -2.32
C TYR A 46 3.74 1.98 -1.79
N LEU A 47 4.84 2.70 -2.02
CA LEU A 47 6.17 2.32 -1.51
C LEU A 47 6.18 2.23 0.02
N LYS A 48 5.64 3.22 0.72
CA LYS A 48 5.53 3.18 2.19
C LYS A 48 4.70 2.00 2.69
N LEU A 49 3.58 1.70 2.03
CA LEU A 49 2.75 0.56 2.38
C LEU A 49 3.48 -0.77 2.15
N PHE A 50 4.24 -0.86 1.07
CA PHE A 50 5.06 -2.02 0.76
C PHE A 50 6.17 -2.21 1.80
N GLU A 51 6.86 -1.15 2.19
CA GLU A 51 7.88 -1.17 3.25
C GLU A 51 7.29 -1.62 4.58
N CYS A 52 6.16 -1.04 5.02
CA CYS A 52 5.47 -1.47 6.25
C CYS A 52 5.08 -2.95 6.19
N HIS A 53 4.59 -3.42 5.03
CA HIS A 53 4.25 -4.82 4.85
C HIS A 53 5.49 -5.73 4.91
N GLN A 54 6.61 -5.34 4.29
CA GLN A 54 7.86 -6.08 4.39
C GLN A 54 8.39 -6.13 5.82
N GLN A 55 8.31 -5.02 6.57
CA GLN A 55 8.70 -4.97 7.97
C GLN A 55 7.85 -5.92 8.82
N LEU A 56 6.52 -5.85 8.70
CA LEU A 56 5.61 -6.77 9.41
C LEU A 56 5.88 -8.24 9.04
N GLN A 57 6.20 -8.52 7.79
CA GLN A 57 6.59 -9.87 7.37
C GLN A 57 7.92 -10.30 7.97
N GLN A 58 8.90 -9.41 8.13
CA GLN A 58 10.18 -9.70 8.77
C GLN A 58 10.01 -9.95 10.27
N GLU A 59 9.22 -9.12 10.95
CA GLU A 59 8.86 -9.30 12.36
C GLU A 59 8.11 -10.62 12.60
N ASN A 60 7.20 -11.01 11.71
CA ASN A 60 6.54 -12.34 11.74
C ASN A 60 7.40 -13.50 11.21
N LYS A 61 8.53 -13.23 10.55
CA LYS A 61 9.51 -14.26 10.13
C LYS A 61 10.51 -14.61 11.23
N LEU A 62 10.61 -13.79 12.28
CA LEU A 62 11.38 -14.10 13.49
C LEU A 62 10.59 -14.93 14.52
N ILE A 63 9.53 -15.63 14.11
CA ILE A 63 9.10 -16.83 14.81
C ILE A 63 9.70 -18.00 14.03
N SER A 64 10.99 -18.28 14.26
CA SER A 64 11.49 -19.62 13.97
C SER A 64 10.71 -20.58 14.85
N ALA A 65 10.17 -21.65 14.28
CA ALA A 65 9.54 -22.74 15.02
C ALA A 65 10.57 -23.57 15.83
N VAL A 66 11.73 -22.98 16.19
CA VAL A 66 12.84 -23.64 16.87
C VAL A 66 13.39 -22.69 17.94
N CYS A 67 12.56 -22.35 18.92
CA CYS A 67 12.98 -22.09 20.30
C CYS A 67 11.77 -22.11 21.25
N PHE A 68 10.96 -23.16 21.14
CA PHE A 68 10.06 -23.58 22.22
C PHE A 68 10.18 -25.11 22.28
N PHE A 69 10.73 -25.62 23.40
CA PHE A 69 11.12 -27.02 23.69
C PHE A 69 12.44 -27.46 23.02
N LEU A 70 13.51 -27.82 23.73
CA LEU A 70 13.64 -28.75 24.87
C LEU A 70 14.63 -28.19 25.92
N ASN A 71 14.28 -27.92 27.18
CA ASN A 71 14.35 -28.90 28.28
C ASN A 71 13.89 -30.33 27.97
#